data_AF-A0A1F3XF63-F1
#
_entry.id   AF-A0A1F3XF63-F1
#
_cell.length_a   1.000
_cell.length_b   1.000
_cell.length_c   1.000
_cell.angle_alpha   90.00
_cell.angle_beta   90.00
_cell.angle_gamma   90.00
#
_symmetry.space_group_name_H-M   'P 1'
#
loop_
_entity.id
_entity.type
_entity.pdbx_description
1 polymer ?
#
loop_
_entity_poly.entity_id
_entity_poly.type
_entity_poly.pdbx_seq_one_letter_code
_entity_poly.pdbx_strand_id
1 'polypeptide(L)'
;MSRFSLKNPSSKFAIPSASLALDTYIETNDWEATHELARDYLDIEEWEKKEFSKKVFLAAADAFYKIVEEKHKQRDYGATVKLANEFIEDYSASPRLQDCLSLAGNSALALGEKDMALGYFTKLIDTSPSGEVAPAALLARAAIEEERYQFLEASRDYRQYVSLNKQSDSKIAKKILILAWFSGELSELRLALDSPVICNHDLAEECDLYSAFSILQSSKTEEGVVQKAISKSKKGFDKSKAVWATIALRHLKEIEFSQRLLLVKRIAGNWDKLDPFSQFALIPFISELIPKAIEASRLSISSVAPLRADPRHISRRVEWMREIENTATRAMKLPWTRIRALALNEVAALYLDFAKSLQTLKAPKSLPENELAEYQETVSKIILPFEEKGQDLRGKAFEIASKAAIEIDSFNLIAKPFFKDNPSQAKTYKLETEIATVASLDMRFIYEFDSWSGWNSKVKEKVAKSSDQSKRARVEIRNALLRKNFGELAFLLQEAKEKKLLEADIIGIIRGVSLAVAGAQAEALSELDQVCADSDDSGTREELAKALVDYYERAFAADKVQALRKRFLTSS
;
A
#
# COMPACT_ATOMS: atom_id res chain seq x y z
N MET A 1 -43.52 5.53 54.05
CA MET A 1 -44.34 5.10 52.90
C MET A 1 -43.83 3.81 52.29
N SER A 2 -42.53 3.68 51.98
CA SER A 2 -41.94 2.42 51.49
C SER A 2 -42.25 1.19 52.37
N ARG A 3 -42.06 1.27 53.70
CA ARG A 3 -42.41 0.15 54.62
C ARG A 3 -43.87 -0.30 54.55
N PHE A 4 -44.79 0.61 54.20
CA PHE A 4 -46.21 0.27 54.09
C PHE A 4 -46.48 -0.54 52.81
N SER A 5 -45.91 -0.11 51.68
CA SER A 5 -46.09 -0.78 50.39
C SER A 5 -45.45 -2.17 50.38
N LEU A 6 -44.25 -2.32 50.95
CA LEU A 6 -43.57 -3.62 51.08
C LEU A 6 -44.34 -4.60 51.98
N LYS A 7 -44.95 -4.12 53.07
CA LYS A 7 -45.71 -4.98 54.00
C LYS A 7 -47.11 -5.34 53.51
N ASN A 8 -47.67 -4.57 52.57
CA ASN A 8 -49.05 -4.73 52.11
C ASN A 8 -49.12 -4.61 50.58
N PRO A 9 -48.41 -5.45 49.81
CA PRO A 9 -48.26 -5.30 48.37
C PRO A 9 -49.60 -5.36 47.60
N SER A 10 -50.58 -6.10 48.13
CA SER A 10 -51.94 -6.21 47.59
C SER A 10 -52.88 -5.04 47.93
N SER A 11 -52.46 -4.10 48.79
CA SER A 11 -53.29 -2.96 49.17
C SER A 11 -53.50 -2.01 47.99
N LYS A 12 -54.72 -1.47 47.85
CA LYS A 12 -55.01 -0.41 46.86
C LYS A 12 -54.16 0.86 47.03
N PHE A 13 -53.57 1.05 48.21
CA PHE A 13 -52.68 2.17 48.52
C PHE A 13 -51.20 1.83 48.38
N ALA A 14 -50.85 0.58 48.08
CA ALA A 14 -49.46 0.13 48.01
C ALA A 14 -48.70 0.81 46.87
N ILE A 15 -49.23 0.76 45.65
CA ILE A 15 -48.62 1.37 44.46
C ILE A 15 -48.49 2.91 44.61
N PRO A 16 -49.53 3.67 45.00
CA PRO A 16 -49.39 5.11 45.24
C PRO A 16 -48.33 5.44 46.30
N SER A 17 -48.27 4.67 47.39
CA SER A 17 -47.28 4.86 48.45
C SER A 17 -45.86 4.53 48.00
N ALA A 18 -45.70 3.47 47.19
CA ALA A 18 -44.44 3.06 46.60
C ALA A 18 -43.93 4.11 45.59
N SER A 19 -44.80 4.58 44.70
CA SER A 19 -44.47 5.64 43.75
C SER A 19 -44.00 6.90 44.48
N LEU A 20 -44.76 7.39 45.47
CA LEU A 20 -44.38 8.60 46.20
C LEU A 20 -43.03 8.47 46.91
N ALA A 21 -42.75 7.30 47.50
CA ALA A 21 -41.45 7.03 48.11
C ALA A 21 -40.31 7.04 47.08
N LEU A 22 -40.51 6.40 45.94
CA LEU A 22 -39.53 6.35 44.85
C LEU A 22 -39.29 7.74 44.25
N ASP A 23 -40.37 8.49 43.96
CA ASP A 23 -40.31 9.85 43.43
C ASP A 23 -39.58 10.80 44.41
N THR A 24 -39.70 10.58 45.73
CA THR A 24 -38.96 11.35 46.74
C THR A 24 -37.45 11.14 46.66
N TYR A 25 -36.98 9.90 46.52
CA TYR A 25 -35.54 9.61 46.42
C TYR A 25 -34.95 10.10 45.09
N ILE A 26 -35.72 10.00 44.00
CA ILE A 26 -35.35 10.57 42.70
C ILE A 26 -35.16 12.08 42.82
N GLU A 27 -36.08 12.79 43.49
CA GLU A 27 -35.98 14.24 43.69
C GLU A 27 -34.74 14.64 44.51
N THR A 28 -34.33 13.81 45.47
CA THR A 28 -33.12 14.06 46.27
C THR A 28 -31.82 13.68 45.55
N ASN A 29 -31.88 13.06 44.37
CA ASN A 29 -30.75 12.48 43.64
C ASN A 29 -29.96 11.44 44.47
N ASP A 30 -30.63 10.73 45.39
CA ASP A 30 -30.00 9.64 46.16
C ASP A 30 -30.13 8.35 45.34
N TRP A 31 -29.26 8.22 44.33
CA TRP A 31 -29.39 7.19 43.30
C TRP A 31 -29.19 5.78 43.85
N GLU A 32 -28.32 5.60 44.83
CA GLU A 32 -28.15 4.34 45.56
C GLU A 32 -29.45 3.93 46.26
N ALA A 33 -30.06 4.82 47.04
CA ALA A 33 -31.32 4.53 47.72
C ALA A 33 -32.49 4.34 46.74
N THR A 34 -32.53 5.11 45.64
CA THR A 34 -33.51 4.92 44.57
C THR A 34 -33.38 3.54 43.94
N HIS A 35 -32.15 3.12 43.61
CA HIS A 35 -31.87 1.83 42.97
C HIS A 35 -32.23 0.66 43.88
N GLU A 36 -31.78 0.68 45.13
CA GLU A 36 -32.08 -0.35 46.13
C GLU A 36 -33.59 -0.48 46.33
N LEU A 37 -34.29 0.64 46.56
CA LEU A 37 -35.74 0.64 46.76
C LEU A 37 -36.51 0.14 45.53
N ALA A 38 -36.06 0.52 44.33
CA ALA A 38 -36.70 0.07 43.10
C ALA A 38 -36.47 -1.43 42.87
N ARG A 39 -35.30 -1.99 43.23
CA ARG A 39 -35.06 -3.44 43.20
C ARG A 39 -36.00 -4.17 44.15
N ASP A 40 -36.12 -3.71 45.40
CA ASP A 40 -37.07 -4.28 46.37
C ASP A 40 -38.51 -4.30 45.83
N TYR A 41 -38.88 -3.29 45.04
CA TYR A 41 -40.20 -3.21 44.40
C TYR A 41 -40.37 -4.12 43.19
N LEU A 42 -39.29 -4.47 42.48
CA LEU A 42 -39.34 -5.43 41.37
C LEU A 42 -39.55 -6.87 41.85
N ASP A 43 -39.09 -7.18 43.07
CA ASP A 43 -39.23 -8.51 43.69
C ASP A 43 -40.65 -8.79 44.21
N ILE A 44 -41.58 -7.84 44.10
CA ILE A 44 -42.97 -8.00 44.52
C ILE A 44 -43.79 -8.65 43.40
N GLU A 45 -44.06 -9.96 43.55
CA GLU A 45 -44.85 -10.77 42.62
C GLU A 45 -46.23 -10.17 42.31
N GLU A 46 -46.91 -9.57 43.29
CA GLU A 46 -48.23 -8.98 43.05
C GLU A 46 -48.21 -7.76 42.13
N TRP A 47 -47.04 -7.19 41.87
CA TRP A 47 -46.85 -6.07 40.95
C TRP A 47 -46.32 -6.52 39.59
N GLU A 48 -45.95 -7.79 39.45
CA GLU A 48 -45.56 -8.38 38.18
C GLU A 48 -46.65 -8.13 37.13
N LYS A 49 -46.24 -7.80 35.90
CA LYS A 49 -47.12 -7.52 34.75
C LYS A 49 -48.01 -6.26 34.86
N LYS A 50 -47.95 -5.50 35.96
CA LYS A 50 -48.64 -4.20 36.05
C LYS A 50 -47.84 -3.11 35.33
N GLU A 51 -48.51 -2.02 34.95
CA GLU A 51 -47.83 -0.83 34.42
C GLU A 51 -46.80 -0.28 35.42
N PHE A 52 -47.09 -0.42 36.71
CA PHE A 52 -46.18 0.02 37.77
C PHE A 52 -44.83 -0.70 37.75
N SER A 53 -44.77 -2.02 37.51
CA SER A 53 -43.47 -2.72 37.46
C SER A 53 -42.59 -2.25 36.31
N LYS A 54 -43.19 -1.82 35.19
CA LYS A 54 -42.45 -1.15 34.10
C LYS A 54 -41.88 0.19 34.55
N LYS A 55 -42.66 1.02 35.28
CA LYS A 55 -42.17 2.29 35.86
C LYS A 55 -41.02 2.03 36.83
N VAL A 56 -41.17 1.05 37.71
CA VAL A 56 -40.13 0.67 38.70
C VAL A 56 -38.87 0.16 37.99
N PHE A 57 -38.99 -0.68 36.96
CA PHE A 57 -37.84 -1.15 36.18
C PHE A 57 -37.07 0.00 35.53
N LEU A 58 -37.80 0.95 34.93
CA LEU A 58 -37.18 2.13 34.32
C LEU A 58 -36.50 3.01 35.37
N ALA A 59 -37.09 3.20 36.54
CA ALA A 59 -36.50 3.96 37.63
C ALA A 59 -35.24 3.27 38.20
N ALA A 60 -35.28 1.95 38.38
CA ALA A 60 -34.13 1.16 38.81
C ALA A 60 -32.97 1.29 37.82
N ALA A 61 -33.25 1.15 36.52
CA ALA A 61 -32.25 1.30 35.49
C ALA A 61 -31.71 2.74 35.41
N ASP A 62 -32.55 3.77 35.46
CA ASP A 62 -32.09 5.16 35.40
C ASP A 62 -31.20 5.51 36.60
N ALA A 63 -31.60 5.11 37.81
CA ALA A 63 -30.80 5.29 39.02
C ALA A 63 -29.46 4.55 38.92
N PHE A 64 -29.44 3.29 38.48
CA PHE A 64 -28.19 2.54 38.36
C PHE A 64 -27.25 3.14 37.30
N TYR A 65 -27.80 3.59 36.18
CA TYR A 65 -27.04 4.34 35.18
C TYR A 65 -26.43 5.62 35.78
N LYS A 66 -27.15 6.35 36.64
CA LYS A 66 -26.63 7.55 37.29
C LYS A 66 -25.46 7.27 38.23
N ILE A 67 -25.48 6.14 38.94
CA ILE A 67 -24.34 5.67 39.75
C ILE A 67 -23.13 5.39 38.84
N VAL A 68 -23.32 4.70 37.71
CA VAL A 68 -22.24 4.44 36.71
C VAL A 68 -21.67 5.75 36.17
N GLU A 69 -22.53 6.70 35.80
CA GLU A 69 -22.16 8.03 35.30
C GLU A 69 -21.36 8.83 36.33
N GLU A 70 -21.74 8.77 37.60
CA GLU A 70 -21.01 9.45 38.68
C GLU A 70 -19.60 8.89 38.85
N LYS A 71 -19.42 7.56 38.83
CA LYS A 71 -18.08 6.95 38.84
C LYS A 71 -17.23 7.38 37.65
N HIS A 72 -17.85 7.49 36.47
CA HIS A 72 -17.13 7.96 35.28
C HIS A 72 -16.67 9.41 35.44
N LYS A 73 -17.53 10.30 35.96
CA LYS A 73 -17.20 11.70 36.26
C LYS A 73 -16.09 11.83 37.31
N GLN A 74 -16.05 10.92 38.28
CA GLN A 74 -14.98 10.79 39.28
C GLN A 74 -13.67 10.22 38.70
N ARG A 75 -13.65 9.81 37.41
CA ARG A 75 -12.54 9.14 36.73
C ARG A 75 -12.15 7.80 37.36
N ASP A 76 -13.07 7.18 38.11
CA ASP A 76 -12.91 5.81 38.59
C ASP A 76 -13.35 4.83 37.50
N TYR A 77 -12.55 4.76 36.42
CA TYR A 77 -12.87 4.00 35.23
C TYR A 77 -13.00 2.49 35.51
N GLY A 78 -12.25 1.97 36.48
CA GLY A 78 -12.36 0.57 36.89
C GLY A 78 -13.72 0.27 37.52
N ALA A 79 -14.18 1.12 38.43
CA ALA A 79 -15.53 1.00 39.00
C ALA A 79 -16.61 1.22 37.94
N THR A 80 -16.44 2.18 37.03
CA THR A 80 -17.39 2.39 35.92
C THR A 80 -17.56 1.15 35.06
N VAL A 81 -16.46 0.52 34.63
CA VAL A 81 -16.51 -0.71 33.82
C VAL A 81 -17.20 -1.85 34.59
N LYS A 82 -16.87 -2.03 35.87
CA LYS A 82 -17.49 -3.05 36.72
C LYS A 82 -19.01 -2.84 36.82
N LEU A 83 -19.45 -1.66 37.25
CA LEU A 83 -20.87 -1.36 37.42
C LEU A 83 -21.63 -1.34 36.09
N ALA A 84 -20.98 -0.94 35.00
CA ALA A 84 -21.57 -1.02 33.67
C ALA A 84 -21.81 -2.46 33.22
N ASN A 85 -20.93 -3.41 33.56
CA ASN A 85 -21.19 -4.83 33.29
C ASN A 85 -22.40 -5.36 34.05
N GLU A 86 -22.51 -5.00 35.34
CA GLU A 86 -23.69 -5.33 36.17
C GLU A 86 -24.96 -4.71 35.55
N PHE A 87 -24.88 -3.45 35.10
CA PHE A 87 -26.00 -2.79 34.41
C PHE A 87 -26.42 -3.52 33.13
N ILE A 88 -25.45 -3.92 32.30
CA ILE A 88 -25.69 -4.60 31.02
C ILE A 88 -26.35 -5.97 31.24
N GLU A 89 -26.04 -6.65 32.34
CA GLU A 89 -26.65 -7.92 32.74
C GLU A 89 -28.08 -7.71 33.25
N ASP A 90 -28.26 -6.86 34.26
CA ASP A 90 -29.52 -6.67 34.97
C ASP A 90 -30.56 -5.86 34.16
N TYR A 91 -30.11 -4.94 33.30
CA TYR A 91 -30.96 -3.94 32.63
C TYR A 91 -30.78 -3.90 31.10
N SER A 92 -30.49 -5.05 30.48
CA SER A 92 -30.33 -5.17 29.01
C SER A 92 -31.53 -4.69 28.17
N ALA A 93 -32.74 -4.65 28.74
CA ALA A 93 -33.94 -4.13 28.08
C ALA A 93 -34.15 -2.61 28.27
N SER A 94 -33.30 -1.94 29.05
CA SER A 94 -33.45 -0.52 29.37
C SER A 94 -33.08 0.38 28.18
N PRO A 95 -33.80 1.49 27.96
CA PRO A 95 -33.40 2.54 27.02
C PRO A 95 -32.01 3.13 27.31
N ARG A 96 -31.52 3.02 28.56
CA ARG A 96 -30.19 3.48 28.99
C ARG A 96 -29.04 2.57 28.59
N LEU A 97 -29.31 1.41 27.97
CA LEU A 97 -28.26 0.47 27.58
C LEU A 97 -27.19 1.12 26.69
N GLN A 98 -27.59 1.93 25.71
CA GLN A 98 -26.63 2.57 24.79
C GLN A 98 -25.72 3.58 25.52
N ASP A 99 -26.25 4.35 26.47
CA ASP A 99 -25.50 5.33 27.24
C ASP A 99 -24.49 4.61 28.15
N CYS A 100 -24.94 3.54 28.82
CA CYS A 100 -24.10 2.72 29.68
C CYS A 100 -22.97 2.02 28.90
N LEU A 101 -23.27 1.46 27.73
CA LEU A 101 -22.26 0.86 26.85
C LEU A 101 -21.21 1.90 26.39
N SER A 102 -21.65 3.14 26.13
CA SER A 102 -20.74 4.23 25.76
C SER A 102 -19.80 4.58 26.91
N LEU A 103 -20.32 4.72 28.14
CA LEU A 103 -19.51 4.96 29.34
C LEU A 103 -18.53 3.82 29.60
N ALA A 104 -18.96 2.56 29.43
CA ALA A 104 -18.11 1.39 29.57
C ALA A 104 -16.96 1.39 28.55
N GLY A 105 -17.26 1.61 27.27
CA GLY A 105 -16.27 1.69 26.19
C GLY A 105 -15.24 2.79 26.40
N ASN A 106 -15.70 4.00 26.75
CA ASN A 106 -14.81 5.13 27.03
C ASN A 106 -13.95 4.91 28.28
N SER A 107 -14.49 4.29 29.32
CA SER A 107 -13.75 3.95 30.54
C SER A 107 -12.69 2.89 30.28
N ALA A 108 -13.03 1.83 29.52
CA ALA A 108 -12.08 0.82 29.08
C ALA A 108 -10.94 1.42 28.23
N LEU A 109 -11.25 2.37 27.34
CA LEU A 109 -10.22 3.12 26.61
C LEU A 109 -9.30 3.91 27.55
N ALA A 110 -9.85 4.58 28.56
CA ALA A 110 -9.07 5.33 29.54
C ALA A 110 -8.16 4.44 30.40
N LEU A 111 -8.54 3.18 30.61
CA LEU A 111 -7.72 2.14 31.25
C LEU A 111 -6.68 1.51 30.30
N GLY A 112 -6.71 1.83 29.01
CA GLY A 112 -5.86 1.19 28.00
C GLY A 112 -6.35 -0.20 27.56
N GLU A 113 -7.53 -0.64 28.00
CA GLU A 113 -8.13 -1.94 27.72
C GLU A 113 -8.87 -1.93 26.38
N LYS A 114 -8.12 -1.75 25.28
CA LYS A 114 -8.66 -1.55 23.92
C LYS A 114 -9.54 -2.70 23.43
N ASP A 115 -9.22 -3.95 23.78
CA ASP A 115 -10.06 -5.10 23.42
C ASP A 115 -11.44 -5.04 24.07
N MET A 116 -11.48 -4.64 25.34
CA MET A 116 -12.72 -4.51 26.08
C MET A 116 -13.55 -3.34 25.53
N ALA A 117 -12.90 -2.21 25.29
CA ALA A 117 -13.54 -1.05 24.65
C ALA A 117 -14.16 -1.41 23.29
N LEU A 118 -13.43 -2.16 22.45
CA LEU A 118 -13.92 -2.63 21.16
C LEU A 118 -15.18 -3.51 21.31
N GLY A 119 -15.21 -4.37 22.33
CA GLY A 119 -16.39 -5.18 22.66
C GLY A 119 -17.60 -4.34 23.01
N TYR A 120 -17.45 -3.33 23.88
CA TYR A 120 -18.54 -2.42 24.25
C TYR A 120 -19.05 -1.58 23.08
N PHE A 121 -18.15 -0.97 22.31
CA PHE A 121 -18.55 -0.18 21.14
C PHE A 121 -19.22 -1.03 20.07
N THR A 122 -18.75 -2.26 19.85
CA THR A 122 -19.41 -3.19 18.93
C THR A 122 -20.83 -3.52 19.38
N LYS A 123 -21.02 -3.87 20.66
CA LYS A 123 -22.36 -4.13 21.22
C LYS A 123 -23.27 -2.90 21.12
N LEU A 124 -22.74 -1.69 21.33
CA LEU A 124 -23.49 -0.44 21.18
C LEU A 124 -23.94 -0.23 19.73
N ILE A 125 -23.04 -0.39 18.76
CA ILE A 125 -23.34 -0.20 17.34
C ILE A 125 -24.35 -1.24 16.85
N ASP A 126 -24.22 -2.49 17.30
CA ASP A 126 -25.12 -3.57 16.91
C ASP A 126 -26.54 -3.38 17.49
N THR A 127 -26.64 -2.87 18.72
CA THR A 127 -27.94 -2.67 19.40
C THR A 127 -28.62 -1.37 19.02
N SER A 128 -27.87 -0.31 18.70
CA SER A 128 -28.40 1.02 18.38
C SER A 128 -27.59 1.67 17.25
N PRO A 129 -27.65 1.15 16.00
CA PRO A 129 -26.79 1.61 14.89
C PRO A 129 -27.06 3.05 14.44
N SER A 130 -28.18 3.65 14.87
CA SER A 130 -28.57 5.03 14.58
C SER A 130 -28.83 5.85 15.84
N GLY A 131 -28.43 5.34 17.02
CA GLY A 131 -28.55 6.07 18.29
C GLY A 131 -27.64 7.29 18.34
N GLU A 132 -27.96 8.23 19.23
CA GLU A 132 -27.22 9.50 19.41
C GLU A 132 -25.73 9.27 19.72
N VAL A 133 -25.41 8.20 20.45
CA VAL A 133 -24.04 7.83 20.85
C VAL A 133 -23.31 6.95 19.81
N ALA A 134 -24.00 6.46 18.78
CA ALA A 134 -23.41 5.56 17.78
C ALA A 134 -22.28 6.20 16.95
N PRO A 135 -22.38 7.47 16.50
CA PRO A 135 -21.28 8.13 15.79
C PRO A 135 -19.98 8.19 16.61
N ALA A 136 -20.06 8.51 17.91
CA ALA A 136 -18.90 8.55 18.78
C ALA A 136 -18.27 7.16 18.96
N ALA A 137 -19.10 6.13 19.12
CA ALA A 137 -18.65 4.74 19.21
C ALA A 137 -17.97 4.25 17.91
N LEU A 138 -18.51 4.62 16.74
CA LEU A 138 -17.92 4.31 15.43
C LEU A 138 -16.54 4.94 15.27
N LEU A 139 -16.38 6.22 15.63
CA LEU A 139 -15.07 6.88 15.59
C LEU A 139 -14.06 6.21 16.54
N ALA A 140 -14.49 5.90 17.76
CA ALA A 140 -13.62 5.25 18.75
C ALA A 140 -13.19 3.85 18.27
N ARG A 141 -14.12 3.04 17.75
CA ARG A 141 -13.80 1.72 17.20
C ARG A 141 -12.89 1.82 15.97
N ALA A 142 -13.17 2.73 15.04
CA ALA A 142 -12.34 2.96 13.86
C ALA A 142 -10.88 3.31 14.24
N ALA A 143 -10.69 4.16 15.25
CA ALA A 143 -9.36 4.54 15.73
C ALA A 143 -8.61 3.37 16.38
N ILE A 144 -9.31 2.53 17.15
CA ILE A 144 -8.72 1.30 17.72
C ILE A 144 -8.29 0.35 16.59
N GLU A 145 -9.15 0.15 15.60
CA GLU A 145 -8.88 -0.78 14.49
C GLU A 145 -7.74 -0.29 13.59
N GLU A 146 -7.65 1.00 13.34
CA GLU A 146 -6.54 1.59 12.60
C GLU A 146 -5.20 1.40 13.33
N GLU A 147 -5.16 1.57 14.65
CA GLU A 147 -3.95 1.30 15.45
C GLU A 147 -3.58 -0.20 15.43
N ARG A 148 -4.57 -1.07 15.23
CA ARG A 148 -4.38 -2.53 15.04
C ARG A 148 -4.06 -2.90 13.59
N TYR A 149 -3.92 -1.92 12.70
CA TYR A 149 -3.73 -2.12 11.26
C TYR A 149 -4.88 -2.91 10.59
N GLN A 150 -6.06 -2.93 11.21
CA GLN A 150 -7.29 -3.50 10.65
C GLN A 150 -7.96 -2.44 9.76
N PHE A 151 -7.30 -2.12 8.63
CA PHE A 151 -7.66 -0.99 7.77
C PHE A 151 -9.05 -1.13 7.14
N LEU A 152 -9.51 -2.37 6.88
CA LEU A 152 -10.82 -2.64 6.32
C LEU A 152 -11.94 -2.24 7.29
N GLU A 153 -11.81 -2.70 8.53
CA GLU A 153 -12.73 -2.46 9.65
C GLU A 153 -12.78 -0.97 9.97
N ALA A 154 -11.61 -0.33 10.10
CA ALA A 154 -11.51 1.10 10.33
C ALA A 154 -12.17 1.91 9.20
N SER A 155 -11.94 1.56 7.93
CA SER A 155 -12.57 2.20 6.77
C SER A 155 -14.10 2.10 6.82
N ARG A 156 -14.64 0.92 7.15
CA ARG A 156 -16.09 0.69 7.25
C ARG A 156 -16.71 1.52 8.35
N ASP A 157 -16.08 1.60 9.51
CA ASP A 157 -16.56 2.38 10.64
C ASP A 157 -16.56 3.88 10.35
N TYR A 158 -15.49 4.42 9.78
CA TYR A 158 -15.46 5.82 9.34
C TYR A 158 -16.52 6.09 8.27
N ARG A 159 -16.76 5.17 7.33
CA ARG A 159 -17.80 5.32 6.32
C ARG A 159 -19.21 5.31 6.93
N GLN A 160 -19.47 4.44 7.90
CA GLN A 160 -20.74 4.42 8.63
C GLN A 160 -20.91 5.68 9.48
N TYR A 161 -19.84 6.20 10.10
CA TYR A 161 -19.87 7.48 10.80
C TYR A 161 -20.28 8.63 9.87
N VAL A 162 -19.71 8.69 8.66
CA VAL A 162 -20.04 9.70 7.64
C VAL A 162 -21.45 9.50 7.08
N SER A 163 -22.00 8.28 7.03
CA SER A 163 -23.39 8.10 6.59
C SER A 163 -24.42 8.58 7.63
N LEU A 164 -24.09 8.50 8.92
CA LEU A 164 -24.91 9.05 10.01
C LEU A 164 -24.78 10.58 10.10
N ASN A 165 -23.59 11.12 9.82
CA ASN A 165 -23.33 12.56 9.82
C ASN A 165 -23.37 13.11 8.39
N LYS A 166 -24.48 13.75 8.01
CA LYS A 166 -24.67 14.32 6.66
C LYS A 166 -23.57 15.30 6.20
N GLN A 167 -22.74 15.79 7.12
CA GLN A 167 -21.56 16.59 6.81
C GLN A 167 -20.30 15.73 6.88
N SER A 168 -19.62 15.63 5.75
CA SER A 168 -18.36 14.92 5.61
C SER A 168 -17.20 15.85 5.95
N ASP A 169 -16.44 15.56 7.01
CA ASP A 169 -15.12 16.14 7.19
C ASP A 169 -14.20 15.57 6.10
N SER A 170 -13.63 16.44 5.27
CA SER A 170 -12.74 16.05 4.17
C SER A 170 -11.53 15.25 4.66
N LYS A 171 -11.08 15.44 5.91
CA LYS A 171 -10.02 14.62 6.51
C LYS A 171 -10.47 13.18 6.72
N ILE A 172 -11.68 12.97 7.23
CA ILE A 172 -12.25 11.64 7.45
C ILE A 172 -12.54 10.97 6.10
N ALA A 173 -13.11 11.70 5.13
CA ALA A 173 -13.36 11.17 3.80
C ALA A 173 -12.07 10.74 3.08
N LYS A 174 -11.01 11.55 3.15
CA LYS A 174 -9.68 11.17 2.64
C LYS A 174 -9.12 9.93 3.33
N LYS A 175 -9.31 9.84 4.64
CA LYS A 175 -8.89 8.71 5.46
C LYS A 175 -9.62 7.42 5.07
N ILE A 176 -10.92 7.47 4.80
CA ILE A 176 -11.69 6.32 4.28
C ILE A 176 -11.06 5.81 2.97
N LEU A 177 -10.74 6.70 2.02
CA LEU A 177 -10.13 6.30 0.75
C LEU A 177 -8.76 5.62 0.93
N ILE A 178 -7.91 6.18 1.79
CA ILE A 178 -6.58 5.62 2.10
C ILE A 178 -6.70 4.24 2.76
N LEU A 179 -7.54 4.12 3.79
CA LEU A 179 -7.70 2.87 4.53
C LEU A 179 -8.37 1.78 3.68
N ALA A 180 -9.37 2.14 2.88
CA ALA A 180 -9.97 1.22 1.92
C ALA A 180 -8.93 0.71 0.91
N TRP A 181 -8.04 1.58 0.42
CA TRP A 181 -6.96 1.18 -0.48
C TRP A 181 -5.91 0.30 0.23
N PHE A 182 -5.47 0.67 1.43
CA PHE A 182 -4.52 -0.11 2.23
C PHE A 182 -5.07 -1.48 2.64
N SER A 183 -6.38 -1.64 2.80
CA SER A 183 -6.95 -2.97 3.08
C SER A 183 -6.74 -3.98 1.94
N GLY A 184 -6.53 -3.51 0.70
CA GLY A 184 -6.46 -4.34 -0.49
C GLY A 184 -7.83 -4.83 -1.00
N GLU A 185 -8.92 -4.52 -0.28
CA GLU A 185 -10.27 -4.92 -0.66
C GLU A 185 -10.88 -3.93 -1.66
N LEU A 186 -10.75 -4.27 -2.96
CA LEU A 186 -11.25 -3.43 -4.06
C LEU A 186 -12.75 -3.11 -3.98
N SER A 187 -13.54 -4.00 -3.36
CA SER A 187 -14.97 -3.79 -3.15
C SER A 187 -15.24 -2.62 -2.18
N GLU A 188 -14.52 -2.56 -1.05
CA GLU A 188 -14.65 -1.46 -0.09
C GLU A 188 -14.17 -0.15 -0.71
N LEU A 189 -13.06 -0.15 -1.45
CA LEU A 189 -12.57 1.05 -2.13
C LEU A 189 -13.58 1.58 -3.15
N ARG A 190 -14.24 0.70 -3.91
CA ARG A 190 -15.30 1.10 -4.85
C ARG A 190 -16.51 1.69 -4.13
N LEU A 191 -16.96 1.08 -3.04
CA LEU A 191 -18.05 1.62 -2.22
C LEU A 191 -17.73 3.03 -1.69
N ALA A 192 -16.48 3.29 -1.31
CA ALA A 192 -16.05 4.63 -0.91
C ALA A 192 -16.03 5.62 -2.09
N LEU A 193 -15.50 5.20 -3.24
CA LEU A 193 -15.43 6.02 -4.47
C LEU A 193 -16.81 6.37 -5.06
N ASP A 194 -17.78 5.46 -4.93
CA ASP A 194 -19.15 5.65 -5.42
C ASP A 194 -20.00 6.54 -4.50
N SER A 195 -19.53 6.82 -3.28
CA SER A 195 -20.24 7.67 -2.32
C SER A 195 -20.02 9.16 -2.62
N PRO A 196 -21.06 9.94 -2.97
CA PRO A 196 -20.91 11.38 -3.23
C PRO A 196 -20.58 12.19 -1.96
N VAL A 197 -20.84 11.63 -0.77
CA VAL A 197 -20.49 12.24 0.51
C VAL A 197 -18.98 12.16 0.77
N ILE A 198 -18.33 11.09 0.29
CA ILE A 198 -16.88 10.90 0.39
C ILE A 198 -16.20 11.58 -0.81
N CYS A 199 -16.62 11.24 -2.03
CA CYS A 199 -16.08 11.80 -3.27
C CYS A 199 -16.86 13.03 -3.73
N ASN A 200 -16.70 14.11 -2.96
CA ASN A 200 -17.20 15.43 -3.29
C ASN A 200 -16.17 16.24 -4.10
N HIS A 201 -16.51 17.49 -4.44
CA HIS A 201 -15.63 18.38 -5.22
C HIS A 201 -14.28 18.65 -4.53
N ASP A 202 -14.24 18.73 -3.19
CA ASP A 202 -13.04 19.06 -2.43
C ASP A 202 -12.01 17.91 -2.44
N LEU A 203 -12.47 16.68 -2.69
CA LEU A 203 -11.64 15.48 -2.79
C LEU A 203 -11.58 14.90 -4.22
N ALA A 204 -11.90 15.72 -5.23
CA ALA A 204 -11.93 15.25 -6.62
C ALA A 204 -10.56 14.70 -7.10
N GLU A 205 -9.46 15.28 -6.64
CA GLU A 205 -8.10 14.81 -6.97
C GLU A 205 -7.79 13.46 -6.31
N GLU A 206 -8.03 13.33 -5.00
CA GLU A 206 -7.85 12.08 -4.26
C GLU A 206 -8.74 10.96 -4.83
N CYS A 207 -10.01 11.24 -5.09
CA CYS A 207 -10.92 10.25 -5.67
C CYS A 207 -10.49 9.80 -7.07
N ASP A 208 -9.97 10.71 -7.91
CA ASP A 208 -9.43 10.34 -9.22
C ASP A 208 -8.18 9.45 -9.09
N LEU A 209 -7.29 9.75 -8.12
CA LEU A 209 -6.10 8.95 -7.83
C LEU A 209 -6.47 7.54 -7.38
N TYR A 210 -7.35 7.39 -6.39
CA TYR A 210 -7.73 6.07 -5.88
C TYR A 210 -8.64 5.29 -6.85
N SER A 211 -9.42 5.98 -7.68
CA SER A 211 -10.11 5.35 -8.82
C SER A 211 -9.10 4.75 -9.81
N ALA A 212 -8.01 5.46 -10.11
CA ALA A 212 -6.94 4.93 -10.95
C ALA A 212 -6.28 3.70 -10.30
N PHE A 213 -5.97 3.72 -9.00
CA PHE A 213 -5.41 2.55 -8.32
C PHE A 213 -6.36 1.35 -8.29
N SER A 214 -7.66 1.56 -8.08
CA SER A 214 -8.67 0.50 -8.14
C SER A 214 -8.66 -0.21 -9.50
N ILE A 215 -8.55 0.55 -10.60
CA ILE A 215 -8.45 -0.01 -11.95
C ILE A 215 -7.09 -0.71 -12.16
N LEU A 216 -6.00 -0.10 -11.69
CA LEU A 216 -4.66 -0.65 -11.82
C LEU A 216 -4.51 -1.99 -11.10
N GLN A 217 -5.12 -2.14 -9.92
CA GLN A 217 -5.13 -3.38 -9.14
C GLN A 217 -6.11 -4.43 -9.69
N SER A 218 -7.10 -4.02 -10.50
CA SER A 218 -8.02 -4.94 -11.13
C SER A 218 -7.32 -5.78 -12.21
N SER A 219 -7.65 -7.08 -12.23
CA SER A 219 -7.28 -7.98 -13.32
C SER A 219 -8.24 -7.88 -14.51
N LYS A 220 -9.45 -7.36 -14.30
CA LYS A 220 -10.47 -7.22 -15.35
C LYS A 220 -10.20 -5.97 -16.16
N THR A 221 -10.14 -6.14 -17.48
CA THR A 221 -10.13 -5.01 -18.42
C THR A 221 -11.57 -4.66 -18.75
N GLU A 222 -12.02 -3.47 -18.36
CA GLU A 222 -13.33 -2.97 -18.77
C GLU A 222 -13.21 -2.27 -20.14
N GLU A 223 -14.28 -2.33 -20.93
CA GLU A 223 -14.32 -1.69 -22.25
C GLU A 223 -14.13 -0.16 -22.11
N GLY A 224 -13.33 0.43 -23.00
CA GLY A 224 -13.06 1.87 -23.00
C GLY A 224 -12.08 2.37 -21.91
N VAL A 225 -11.57 1.50 -21.03
CA VAL A 225 -10.59 1.88 -19.99
C VAL A 225 -9.33 2.50 -20.60
N VAL A 226 -8.83 1.98 -21.72
CA VAL A 226 -7.63 2.50 -22.39
C VAL A 226 -7.84 3.96 -22.83
N GLN A 227 -8.96 4.26 -23.48
CA GLN A 227 -9.26 5.62 -23.94
C GLN A 227 -9.48 6.58 -22.76
N LYS A 228 -10.17 6.13 -21.71
CA LYS A 228 -10.33 6.88 -20.46
C LYS A 228 -8.97 7.19 -19.84
N ALA A 229 -8.08 6.21 -19.73
CA ALA A 229 -6.74 6.34 -19.16
C ALA A 229 -5.84 7.28 -19.98
N ILE A 230 -5.88 7.20 -21.30
CA ILE A 230 -5.16 8.14 -22.18
C ILE A 230 -5.69 9.57 -22.01
N SER A 231 -7.01 9.75 -21.94
CA SER A 231 -7.61 11.07 -21.72
C SER A 231 -7.22 11.66 -20.35
N LYS A 232 -7.36 10.86 -19.29
CA LYS A 232 -7.03 11.26 -17.90
C LYS A 232 -5.53 11.51 -17.70
N SER A 233 -4.64 10.75 -18.33
CA SER A 233 -3.19 11.04 -18.28
C SER A 233 -2.80 12.36 -18.97
N LYS A 234 -3.65 12.88 -19.87
CA LYS A 234 -3.46 14.18 -20.53
C LYS A 234 -4.11 15.33 -19.76
N LYS A 235 -5.38 15.16 -19.34
CA LYS A 235 -6.26 16.23 -18.84
C LYS A 235 -6.63 16.10 -17.35
N GLY A 236 -6.31 14.99 -16.70
CA GLY A 236 -6.65 14.73 -15.30
C GLY A 236 -5.81 15.55 -14.33
N PHE A 237 -5.95 15.20 -13.05
CA PHE A 237 -5.20 15.83 -11.97
C PHE A 237 -3.73 15.43 -12.01
N ASP A 238 -2.87 16.31 -11.52
CA ASP A 238 -1.43 16.12 -11.61
C ASP A 238 -0.95 14.90 -10.82
N LYS A 239 -1.54 14.64 -9.64
CA LYS A 239 -1.22 13.46 -8.82
C LYS A 239 -1.63 12.14 -9.47
N SER A 240 -2.66 12.11 -10.31
CA SER A 240 -3.16 10.86 -10.91
C SER A 240 -2.61 10.58 -12.32
N LYS A 241 -2.01 11.57 -12.98
CA LYS A 241 -1.52 11.45 -14.38
C LYS A 241 -0.56 10.28 -14.59
N ALA A 242 0.37 10.06 -13.65
CA ALA A 242 1.31 8.96 -13.73
C ALA A 242 0.61 7.59 -13.63
N VAL A 243 -0.33 7.44 -12.68
CA VAL A 243 -1.11 6.21 -12.51
C VAL A 243 -1.96 5.92 -13.75
N TRP A 244 -2.67 6.91 -14.28
CA TRP A 244 -3.44 6.76 -15.51
C TRP A 244 -2.58 6.43 -16.73
N ALA A 245 -1.38 7.01 -16.83
CA ALA A 245 -0.46 6.67 -17.90
C ALA A 245 0.02 5.21 -17.80
N THR A 246 0.30 4.73 -16.58
CA THR A 246 0.64 3.32 -16.31
C THR A 246 -0.50 2.38 -16.68
N ILE A 247 -1.76 2.71 -16.35
CA ILE A 247 -2.94 1.92 -16.74
C ILE A 247 -3.03 1.80 -18.25
N ALA A 248 -2.89 2.91 -18.98
CA ALA A 248 -2.87 2.88 -20.44
C ALA A 248 -1.75 1.95 -20.96
N LEU A 249 -0.52 2.08 -20.45
CA LEU A 249 0.60 1.25 -20.88
C LEU A 249 0.41 -0.26 -20.60
N ARG A 250 -0.50 -0.71 -19.73
CA ARG A 250 -0.84 -2.15 -19.63
C ARG A 250 -1.40 -2.72 -20.93
N HIS A 251 -1.93 -1.87 -21.80
CA HIS A 251 -2.58 -2.22 -23.06
C HIS A 251 -1.74 -1.80 -24.28
N LEU A 252 -0.40 -2.01 -24.24
CA LEU A 252 0.53 -1.56 -25.30
C LEU A 252 0.09 -1.86 -26.74
N LYS A 253 -0.56 -3.02 -26.95
CA LYS A 253 -1.01 -3.47 -28.29
C LYS A 253 -2.14 -2.60 -28.86
N GLU A 254 -2.94 -1.98 -28.00
CA GLU A 254 -4.09 -1.15 -28.38
C GLU A 254 -3.70 0.33 -28.56
N ILE A 255 -2.44 0.68 -28.27
CA ILE A 255 -1.97 2.07 -28.21
C ILE A 255 -1.06 2.35 -29.41
N GLU A 256 -1.30 3.51 -30.03
CA GLU A 256 -0.50 4.00 -31.15
C GLU A 256 0.94 4.33 -30.73
N PHE A 257 1.86 4.25 -31.70
CA PHE A 257 3.27 4.54 -31.49
C PHE A 257 3.54 5.86 -30.75
N SER A 258 2.93 6.97 -31.18
CA SER A 258 3.13 8.30 -30.59
C SER A 258 2.58 8.40 -29.17
N GLN A 259 1.48 7.69 -28.90
CA GLN A 259 0.84 7.66 -27.59
C GLN A 259 1.69 6.91 -26.57
N ARG A 260 2.34 5.79 -26.94
CA ARG A 260 3.27 5.07 -26.05
C ARG A 260 4.38 5.99 -25.54
N LEU A 261 5.00 6.74 -26.45
CA LEU A 261 6.07 7.68 -26.09
C LEU A 261 5.57 8.81 -25.19
N LEU A 262 4.40 9.37 -25.50
CA LEU A 262 3.78 10.39 -24.66
C LEU A 262 3.49 9.87 -23.24
N LEU A 263 2.96 8.66 -23.10
CA LEU A 263 2.63 8.05 -21.81
C LEU A 263 3.88 7.83 -20.96
N VAL A 264 4.98 7.33 -21.54
CA VAL A 264 6.27 7.21 -20.85
C VAL A 264 6.76 8.58 -20.35
N LYS A 265 6.68 9.62 -21.20
CA LYS A 265 7.01 11.00 -20.79
C LYS A 265 6.12 11.50 -19.64
N ARG A 266 4.85 11.11 -19.61
CA ARG A 266 3.90 11.51 -18.55
C ARG A 266 4.19 10.84 -17.22
N ILE A 267 4.56 9.56 -17.22
CA ILE A 267 5.01 8.86 -16.01
C ILE A 267 6.26 9.55 -15.46
N ALA A 268 7.29 9.70 -16.28
CA ALA A 268 8.54 10.36 -15.87
C ALA A 268 8.35 11.80 -15.39
N GLY A 269 7.50 12.58 -16.08
CA GLY A 269 7.30 14.00 -15.77
C GLY A 269 6.34 14.30 -14.60
N ASN A 270 5.62 13.30 -14.08
CA ASN A 270 4.72 13.48 -12.92
C ASN A 270 5.07 12.54 -11.76
N TRP A 271 6.21 11.86 -11.82
CA TRP A 271 6.64 10.93 -10.79
C TRP A 271 6.76 11.60 -9.42
N ASP A 272 7.43 12.74 -9.35
CA ASP A 272 7.68 13.47 -8.10
C ASP A 272 6.41 14.13 -7.51
N LYS A 273 5.28 14.08 -8.23
CA LYS A 273 4.00 14.59 -7.76
C LYS A 273 3.20 13.56 -6.98
N LEU A 274 3.58 12.30 -7.07
CA LEU A 274 2.99 11.21 -6.29
C LEU A 274 3.53 11.25 -4.87
N ASP A 275 2.68 10.93 -3.90
CA ASP A 275 3.15 10.67 -2.53
C ASP A 275 4.00 9.39 -2.49
N PRO A 276 4.86 9.23 -1.47
CA PRO A 276 5.75 8.07 -1.37
C PRO A 276 5.04 6.70 -1.40
N PHE A 277 3.82 6.59 -0.86
CA PHE A 277 3.06 5.33 -0.88
C PHE A 277 2.60 5.00 -2.29
N SER A 278 2.05 6.00 -2.99
CA SER A 278 1.65 5.88 -4.41
C SER A 278 2.84 5.57 -5.31
N GLN A 279 4.00 6.19 -5.07
CA GLN A 279 5.24 5.88 -5.76
C GLN A 279 5.60 4.41 -5.57
N PHE A 280 5.70 3.94 -4.33
CA PHE A 280 6.07 2.56 -4.03
C PHE A 280 5.10 1.54 -4.66
N ALA A 281 3.78 1.83 -4.63
CA ALA A 281 2.77 0.98 -5.26
C ALA A 281 2.86 0.90 -6.79
N LEU A 282 3.43 1.90 -7.46
CA LEU A 282 3.60 1.93 -8.91
C LEU A 282 4.85 1.19 -9.41
N ILE A 283 5.86 1.00 -8.57
CA ILE A 283 7.16 0.42 -8.94
C ILE A 283 7.02 -0.87 -9.78
N PRO A 284 6.24 -1.89 -9.35
CA PRO A 284 6.17 -3.15 -10.09
C PRO A 284 5.65 -2.98 -11.52
N PHE A 285 4.73 -2.04 -11.72
CA PHE A 285 4.13 -1.79 -13.02
C PHE A 285 5.08 -1.00 -13.92
N ILE A 286 5.67 0.09 -13.43
CA ILE A 286 6.50 0.97 -14.27
C ILE A 286 7.83 0.31 -14.65
N SER A 287 8.42 -0.48 -13.74
CA SER A 287 9.66 -1.23 -13.99
C SER A 287 9.53 -2.23 -15.13
N GLU A 288 8.32 -2.76 -15.33
CA GLU A 288 8.02 -3.67 -16.43
C GLU A 288 7.54 -2.93 -17.69
N LEU A 289 6.59 -2.01 -17.54
CA LEU A 289 5.84 -1.44 -18.67
C LEU A 289 6.65 -0.39 -19.45
N ILE A 290 7.50 0.41 -18.80
CA ILE A 290 8.29 1.43 -19.49
C ILE A 290 9.27 0.81 -20.49
N PRO A 291 10.13 -0.15 -20.11
CA PRO A 291 11.00 -0.83 -21.07
C PRO A 291 10.23 -1.46 -22.23
N LYS A 292 9.14 -2.18 -21.94
CA LYS A 292 8.28 -2.79 -22.97
C LYS A 292 7.65 -1.76 -23.91
N ALA A 293 7.27 -0.59 -23.41
CA ALA A 293 6.72 0.48 -24.24
C ALA A 293 7.78 1.04 -25.20
N ILE A 294 9.03 1.18 -24.76
CA ILE A 294 10.15 1.64 -25.58
C ILE A 294 10.51 0.57 -26.63
N GLU A 295 10.61 -0.70 -26.23
CA GLU A 295 10.81 -1.84 -27.13
C GLU A 295 9.72 -1.90 -28.21
N ALA A 296 8.44 -1.86 -27.82
CA ALA A 296 7.33 -1.89 -28.76
C ALA A 296 7.37 -0.71 -29.73
N SER A 297 7.80 0.47 -29.26
CA SER A 297 7.97 1.65 -30.11
C SER A 297 9.11 1.44 -31.11
N ARG A 298 10.27 0.92 -30.69
CA ARG A 298 11.37 0.53 -31.57
C ARG A 298 10.90 -0.48 -32.63
N LEU A 299 10.21 -1.54 -32.24
CA LEU A 299 9.74 -2.55 -33.20
C LEU A 299 8.72 -1.99 -34.21
N SER A 300 7.93 -0.99 -33.81
CA SER A 300 6.92 -0.36 -34.69
C SER A 300 7.49 0.74 -35.58
N ILE A 301 8.72 1.20 -35.37
CA ILE A 301 9.22 2.36 -36.11
C ILE A 301 9.32 2.05 -37.62
N SER A 302 9.64 0.81 -38.02
CA SER A 302 9.69 0.34 -39.42
C SER A 302 8.39 0.55 -40.20
N SER A 303 7.24 0.39 -39.56
CA SER A 303 5.94 0.64 -40.19
C SER A 303 5.55 2.11 -40.20
N VAL A 304 5.90 2.84 -39.13
CA VAL A 304 5.56 4.28 -38.99
C VAL A 304 6.42 5.19 -39.88
N ALA A 305 7.70 4.86 -40.03
CA ALA A 305 8.66 5.63 -40.80
C ALA A 305 9.52 4.70 -41.66
N PRO A 306 8.96 4.13 -42.73
CA PRO A 306 9.65 3.15 -43.56
C PRO A 306 10.89 3.76 -44.20
N LEU A 307 11.99 3.00 -44.15
CA LEU A 307 13.27 3.43 -44.70
C LEU A 307 13.27 3.24 -46.23
N ARG A 308 13.66 4.28 -46.95
CA ARG A 308 13.85 4.29 -48.41
C ARG A 308 15.16 5.00 -48.73
N ALA A 309 15.76 4.72 -49.88
CA ALA A 309 16.93 5.43 -50.42
C ALA A 309 16.56 6.85 -50.90
N ASP A 310 15.92 7.63 -50.03
CA ASP A 310 15.49 9.00 -50.23
C ASP A 310 15.82 9.80 -48.95
N PRO A 311 16.57 10.92 -49.04
CA PRO A 311 16.98 11.72 -47.88
C PRO A 311 15.82 12.12 -46.96
N ARG A 312 14.62 12.38 -47.50
CA ARG A 312 13.45 12.76 -46.69
C ARG A 312 12.97 11.61 -45.80
N HIS A 313 12.96 10.38 -46.31
CA HIS A 313 12.56 9.19 -45.55
C HIS A 313 13.59 8.86 -44.46
N ILE A 314 14.88 8.97 -44.78
CA ILE A 314 15.98 8.78 -43.80
C ILE A 314 15.87 9.83 -42.69
N SER A 315 15.70 11.11 -43.04
CA SER A 315 15.58 12.21 -42.07
C SER A 315 14.39 12.00 -41.14
N ARG A 316 13.21 11.68 -41.70
CA ARG A 316 12.01 11.38 -40.92
C ARG A 316 12.21 10.19 -39.97
N ARG A 317 12.94 9.16 -40.40
CA ARG A 317 13.28 8.02 -39.54
C ARG A 317 14.19 8.42 -38.37
N VAL A 318 15.19 9.24 -38.63
CA VAL A 318 16.11 9.77 -37.61
C VAL A 318 15.37 10.67 -36.61
N GLU A 319 14.41 11.49 -37.05
CA GLU A 319 13.56 12.30 -36.15
C GLU A 319 12.79 11.43 -35.15
N TRP A 320 12.17 10.34 -35.62
CA TRP A 320 11.49 9.42 -34.72
C TRP A 320 12.44 8.66 -33.80
N MET A 321 13.65 8.34 -34.27
CA MET A 321 14.68 7.75 -33.39
C MET A 321 15.06 8.70 -32.26
N ARG A 322 15.28 9.99 -32.58
CA ARG A 322 15.54 11.04 -31.58
C ARG A 322 14.39 11.17 -30.59
N GLU A 323 13.15 11.06 -31.04
CA GLU A 323 11.98 11.12 -30.16
C GLU A 323 11.91 9.92 -29.19
N ILE A 324 12.25 8.71 -29.65
CA ILE A 324 12.38 7.54 -28.77
C ILE A 324 13.53 7.75 -27.76
N GLU A 325 14.71 8.17 -28.22
CA GLU A 325 15.87 8.44 -27.37
C GLU A 325 15.59 9.51 -26.30
N ASN A 326 14.94 10.62 -26.69
CA ASN A 326 14.53 11.68 -25.76
C ASN A 326 13.51 11.16 -24.73
N THR A 327 12.61 10.28 -25.15
CA THR A 327 11.64 9.63 -24.26
C THR A 327 12.32 8.71 -23.27
N ALA A 328 13.22 7.85 -23.75
CA ALA A 328 14.05 6.97 -22.93
C ALA A 328 14.88 7.80 -21.93
N THR A 329 15.51 8.88 -22.37
CA THR A 329 16.30 9.79 -21.51
C THR A 329 15.48 10.39 -20.37
N ARG A 330 14.20 10.71 -20.61
CA ARG A 330 13.30 11.15 -19.53
C ARG A 330 12.96 10.00 -18.58
N ALA A 331 12.67 8.81 -19.10
CA ALA A 331 12.43 7.62 -18.28
C ALA A 331 13.66 7.24 -17.43
N MET A 332 14.88 7.45 -17.93
CA MET A 332 16.13 7.18 -17.19
C MET A 332 16.34 8.07 -15.95
N LYS A 333 15.57 9.16 -15.82
CA LYS A 333 15.57 10.04 -14.63
C LYS A 333 14.77 9.48 -13.46
N LEU A 334 13.90 8.51 -13.73
CA LEU A 334 13.24 7.75 -12.69
C LEU A 334 14.32 7.01 -11.86
N PRO A 335 14.29 7.00 -10.51
CA PRO A 335 15.37 6.41 -9.69
C PRO A 335 15.60 4.89 -9.81
N TRP A 336 14.94 4.16 -10.72
CA TRP A 336 15.09 2.72 -10.90
C TRP A 336 16.15 2.40 -11.96
N THR A 337 17.21 1.75 -11.51
CA THR A 337 18.36 1.37 -12.31
C THR A 337 17.98 0.37 -13.40
N ARG A 338 17.03 -0.52 -13.12
CA ARG A 338 16.46 -1.45 -14.11
C ARG A 338 15.86 -0.73 -15.31
N ILE A 339 15.04 0.30 -15.08
CA ILE A 339 14.44 1.10 -16.16
C ILE A 339 15.54 1.76 -16.98
N ARG A 340 16.56 2.32 -16.30
CA ARG A 340 17.69 2.97 -16.96
C ARG A 340 18.44 2.02 -17.89
N ALA A 341 18.83 0.85 -17.38
CA ALA A 341 19.59 -0.14 -18.13
C ALA A 341 18.80 -0.69 -19.33
N LEU A 342 17.54 -1.08 -19.13
CA LEU A 342 16.72 -1.64 -20.20
C LEU A 342 16.33 -0.58 -21.25
N ALA A 343 15.97 0.64 -20.83
CA ALA A 343 15.68 1.71 -21.78
C ALA A 343 16.90 2.04 -22.65
N LEU A 344 18.09 2.08 -22.05
CA LEU A 344 19.34 2.31 -22.78
C LEU A 344 19.66 1.17 -23.75
N ASN A 345 19.42 -0.09 -23.36
CA ASN A 345 19.57 -1.24 -24.24
C ASN A 345 18.62 -1.19 -25.44
N GLU A 346 17.37 -0.76 -25.25
CA GLU A 346 16.43 -0.60 -26.36
C GLU A 346 16.81 0.55 -27.30
N VAL A 347 17.36 1.65 -26.77
CA VAL A 347 17.92 2.72 -27.61
C VAL A 347 19.14 2.20 -28.38
N ALA A 348 20.03 1.44 -27.76
CA ALA A 348 21.15 0.80 -28.45
C ALA A 348 20.68 -0.11 -29.61
N ALA A 349 19.68 -0.96 -29.35
CA ALA A 349 19.07 -1.80 -30.37
C ALA A 349 18.44 -0.98 -31.51
N LEU A 350 17.79 0.15 -31.21
CA LEU A 350 17.22 1.05 -32.21
C LEU A 350 18.27 1.61 -33.18
N TYR A 351 19.44 2.01 -32.66
CA TYR A 351 20.56 2.51 -33.47
C TYR A 351 21.14 1.41 -34.37
N LEU A 352 21.33 0.21 -33.83
CA LEU A 352 21.88 -0.93 -34.59
C LEU A 352 20.90 -1.49 -35.62
N ASP A 353 19.60 -1.52 -35.31
CA ASP A 353 18.56 -1.90 -36.26
C ASP A 353 18.51 -0.92 -37.44
N PHE A 354 18.71 0.37 -37.17
CA PHE A 354 18.76 1.40 -38.21
C PHE A 354 20.00 1.28 -39.09
N ALA A 355 21.18 1.10 -38.50
CA ALA A 355 22.44 0.83 -39.22
C ALA A 355 22.30 -0.39 -40.15
N LYS A 356 21.78 -1.50 -39.64
CA LYS A 356 21.50 -2.71 -40.42
C LYS A 356 20.49 -2.44 -41.54
N SER A 357 19.43 -1.68 -41.26
CA SER A 357 18.43 -1.34 -42.26
C SER A 357 19.02 -0.51 -43.40
N LEU A 358 19.88 0.47 -43.09
CA LEU A 358 20.62 1.26 -44.08
C LEU A 358 21.53 0.37 -44.95
N GLN A 359 22.23 -0.60 -44.35
CA GLN A 359 23.08 -1.55 -45.08
C GLN A 359 22.28 -2.39 -46.08
N THR A 360 21.03 -2.72 -45.77
CA THR A 360 20.14 -3.50 -46.66
C THR A 360 19.44 -2.66 -47.73
N LEU A 361 19.62 -1.33 -47.76
CA LEU A 361 19.03 -0.48 -48.79
C LEU A 361 19.62 -0.80 -50.16
N LYS A 362 18.76 -1.19 -51.10
CA LYS A 362 19.15 -1.36 -52.49
C LYS A 362 19.55 0.00 -53.09
N ALA A 363 20.63 0.02 -53.86
CA ALA A 363 20.99 1.17 -54.65
C ALA A 363 19.83 1.57 -55.59
N PRO A 364 19.61 2.87 -55.84
CA PRO A 364 18.64 3.33 -56.83
C PRO A 364 18.89 2.66 -58.19
N LYS A 365 17.84 2.13 -58.82
CA LYS A 365 17.94 1.39 -60.11
C LYS A 365 18.49 2.25 -61.26
N SER A 366 18.47 3.56 -61.11
CA SER A 366 18.91 4.53 -62.12
C SER A 366 20.37 4.98 -61.95
N LEU A 367 21.11 4.46 -60.96
CA LEU A 367 22.51 4.85 -60.77
C LEU A 367 23.41 4.12 -61.78
N PRO A 368 24.28 4.83 -62.51
CA PRO A 368 25.29 4.20 -63.36
C PRO A 368 26.36 3.47 -62.53
N GLU A 369 27.01 2.44 -63.10
CA GLU A 369 27.95 1.56 -62.38
C GLU A 369 29.10 2.31 -61.71
N ASN A 370 29.57 3.40 -62.30
CA ASN A 370 30.63 4.24 -61.76
C ASN A 370 30.21 5.00 -60.49
N GLU A 371 28.94 5.33 -60.33
CA GLU A 371 28.40 6.01 -59.14
C GLU A 371 28.00 5.02 -58.03
N LEU A 372 27.87 3.73 -58.35
CA LEU A 372 27.43 2.71 -57.40
C LEU A 372 28.45 2.51 -56.26
N ALA A 373 29.74 2.56 -56.58
CA ALA A 373 30.80 2.48 -55.59
C ALA A 373 30.79 3.68 -54.63
N GLU A 374 30.62 4.90 -55.17
CA GLU A 374 30.53 6.13 -54.39
C GLU A 374 29.28 6.15 -53.48
N TYR A 375 28.15 5.66 -53.98
CA TYR A 375 26.94 5.47 -53.19
C TYR A 375 27.17 4.50 -52.02
N GLN A 376 27.78 3.34 -52.28
CA GLN A 376 28.08 2.36 -51.23
C GLN A 376 29.05 2.92 -50.17
N GLU A 377 30.09 3.64 -50.59
CA GLU A 377 31.02 4.31 -49.68
C GLU A 377 30.31 5.36 -48.82
N THR A 378 29.45 6.17 -49.43
CA THR A 378 28.67 7.20 -48.73
C THR A 378 27.71 6.58 -47.72
N VAL A 379 27.00 5.52 -48.10
CA VAL A 379 26.10 4.77 -47.20
C VAL A 379 26.89 4.18 -46.03
N SER A 380 28.07 3.60 -46.29
CA SER A 380 28.96 3.09 -45.24
C SER A 380 29.41 4.17 -44.25
N LYS A 381 29.82 5.35 -44.75
CA LYS A 381 30.18 6.51 -43.91
C LYS A 381 29.01 7.02 -43.06
N ILE A 382 27.78 6.93 -43.57
CA ILE A 382 26.57 7.29 -42.81
C ILE A 382 26.26 6.23 -41.74
N ILE A 383 26.48 4.94 -42.01
CA ILE A 383 26.17 3.84 -41.10
C ILE A 383 27.07 3.87 -39.85
N LEU A 384 28.38 4.09 -40.04
CA LEU A 384 29.39 3.93 -38.99
C LEU A 384 29.06 4.70 -37.68
N PRO A 385 28.68 6.00 -37.70
CA PRO A 385 28.32 6.71 -36.48
C PRO A 385 27.12 6.13 -35.72
N PHE A 386 26.14 5.54 -36.41
CA PHE A 386 24.99 4.90 -35.75
C PHE A 386 25.39 3.56 -35.14
N GLU A 387 26.26 2.80 -35.80
CA GLU A 387 26.79 1.54 -35.28
C GLU A 387 27.65 1.77 -34.03
N GLU A 388 28.60 2.71 -34.10
CA GLU A 388 29.45 3.11 -32.96
C GLU A 388 28.62 3.59 -31.78
N LYS A 389 27.65 4.48 -32.00
CA LYS A 389 26.74 4.94 -30.94
C LYS A 389 25.90 3.78 -30.39
N GLY A 390 25.42 2.89 -31.25
CA GLY A 390 24.67 1.70 -30.83
C GLY A 390 25.48 0.79 -29.91
N GLN A 391 26.75 0.54 -30.25
CA GLN A 391 27.66 -0.27 -29.43
C GLN A 391 28.04 0.41 -28.11
N ASP A 392 28.34 1.72 -28.12
CA ASP A 392 28.63 2.50 -26.90
C ASP A 392 27.45 2.47 -25.92
N LEU A 393 26.23 2.71 -26.40
CA LEU A 393 25.03 2.65 -25.56
C LEU A 393 24.78 1.24 -25.02
N ARG A 394 25.05 0.19 -25.80
CA ARG A 394 24.94 -1.21 -25.35
C ARG A 394 25.95 -1.53 -24.26
N GLY A 395 27.20 -1.08 -24.40
CA GLY A 395 28.23 -1.21 -23.38
C GLY A 395 27.84 -0.52 -22.07
N LYS A 396 27.35 0.72 -22.14
CA LYS A 396 26.83 1.46 -20.97
C LYS A 396 25.64 0.77 -20.32
N ALA A 397 24.72 0.21 -21.12
CA ALA A 397 23.58 -0.54 -20.59
C ALA A 397 24.04 -1.78 -19.81
N PHE A 398 25.03 -2.51 -20.35
CA PHE A 398 25.64 -3.65 -19.66
C PHE A 398 26.34 -3.23 -18.37
N GLU A 399 27.16 -2.17 -18.40
CA GLU A 399 27.88 -1.67 -17.23
C GLU A 399 26.92 -1.28 -16.10
N ILE A 400 25.87 -0.52 -16.41
CA ILE A 400 24.84 -0.11 -15.43
C ILE A 400 24.15 -1.36 -14.84
N ALA A 401 23.73 -2.29 -15.70
CA ALA A 401 23.03 -3.51 -15.29
C ALA A 401 23.90 -4.42 -14.42
N SER A 402 25.17 -4.55 -14.79
CA SER A 402 26.18 -5.36 -14.10
C SER A 402 26.48 -4.77 -12.73
N LYS A 403 26.91 -3.51 -12.69
CA LYS A 403 27.32 -2.81 -11.46
C LYS A 403 26.21 -2.76 -10.40
N ALA A 404 24.96 -2.66 -10.84
CA ALA A 404 23.81 -2.57 -9.95
C ALA A 404 23.13 -3.91 -9.68
N ALA A 405 23.55 -4.99 -10.34
CA ALA A 405 22.95 -6.32 -10.23
C ALA A 405 21.42 -6.32 -10.35
N ILE A 406 20.90 -5.83 -11.47
CA ILE A 406 19.46 -5.90 -11.78
C ILE A 406 18.96 -7.36 -11.89
N GLU A 407 17.65 -7.58 -11.95
CA GLU A 407 17.06 -8.92 -12.00
C GLU A 407 17.65 -9.76 -13.15
N ILE A 408 17.95 -11.03 -12.88
CA ILE A 408 18.70 -11.89 -13.82
C ILE A 408 18.07 -11.98 -15.21
N ASP A 409 16.74 -12.04 -15.31
CA ASP A 409 16.05 -12.10 -16.59
C ASP A 409 16.23 -10.80 -17.37
N SER A 410 16.15 -9.66 -16.69
CA SER A 410 16.38 -8.34 -17.28
C SER A 410 17.85 -8.16 -17.65
N PHE A 411 18.77 -8.61 -16.80
CA PHE A 411 20.20 -8.61 -17.07
C PHE A 411 20.54 -9.42 -18.33
N ASN A 412 19.93 -10.60 -18.48
CA ASN A 412 20.14 -11.47 -19.63
C ASN A 412 19.67 -10.86 -20.96
N LEU A 413 18.64 -10.00 -20.95
CA LEU A 413 18.21 -9.25 -22.14
C LEU A 413 19.28 -8.27 -22.64
N ILE A 414 20.19 -7.84 -21.75
CA ILE A 414 21.28 -6.91 -22.05
C ILE A 414 22.58 -7.69 -22.31
N ALA A 415 22.92 -8.63 -21.44
CA ALA A 415 24.17 -9.38 -21.49
C ALA A 415 24.30 -10.25 -22.74
N LYS A 416 23.22 -10.92 -23.18
CA LYS A 416 23.25 -11.78 -24.38
C LYS A 416 23.63 -11.02 -25.66
N PRO A 417 22.94 -9.92 -26.05
CA PRO A 417 23.34 -9.16 -27.23
C PRO A 417 24.70 -8.49 -27.05
N PHE A 418 25.04 -8.03 -25.84
CA PHE A 418 26.36 -7.45 -25.57
C PHE A 418 27.50 -8.45 -25.82
N PHE A 419 27.42 -9.67 -25.29
CA PHE A 419 28.45 -10.70 -25.49
C PHE A 419 28.50 -11.23 -26.91
N LYS A 420 27.36 -11.25 -27.61
CA LYS A 420 27.31 -11.59 -29.04
C LYS A 420 28.15 -10.59 -29.86
N ASP A 421 28.05 -9.31 -29.53
CA ASP A 421 28.77 -8.25 -30.24
C ASP A 421 30.22 -8.09 -29.74
N ASN A 422 30.52 -8.53 -28.51
CA ASN A 422 31.82 -8.37 -27.84
C ASN A 422 32.39 -9.72 -27.35
N PRO A 423 32.76 -10.65 -28.27
CA PRO A 423 33.19 -12.00 -27.89
C PRO A 423 34.50 -12.04 -27.08
N SER A 424 35.37 -11.04 -27.23
CA SER A 424 36.58 -10.91 -26.41
C SER A 424 36.24 -10.63 -24.95
N GLN A 425 35.33 -9.69 -24.70
CA GLN A 425 34.85 -9.38 -23.35
C GLN A 425 34.06 -10.55 -22.75
N ALA A 426 33.27 -11.26 -23.57
CA ALA A 426 32.57 -12.46 -23.13
C ALA A 426 33.53 -13.53 -22.57
N LYS A 427 34.77 -13.63 -23.09
CA LYS A 427 35.79 -14.53 -22.53
C LYS A 427 36.29 -14.04 -21.16
N THR A 428 36.44 -12.74 -20.97
CA THR A 428 36.85 -12.14 -19.69
C THR A 428 35.79 -12.35 -18.60
N TYR A 429 34.51 -12.31 -18.97
CA TYR A 429 33.39 -12.50 -18.03
C TYR A 429 32.94 -13.95 -17.88
N LYS A 430 33.47 -14.90 -18.65
CA LYS A 430 33.17 -16.32 -18.46
C LYS A 430 33.73 -16.76 -17.11
N LEU A 431 32.83 -16.95 -16.15
CA LEU A 431 33.16 -17.61 -14.90
C LEU A 431 33.50 -19.06 -15.22
N GLU A 432 34.65 -19.53 -14.75
CA GLU A 432 35.09 -20.93 -14.91
C GLU A 432 34.20 -21.90 -14.13
N THR A 433 33.41 -21.38 -13.18
CA THR A 433 32.53 -22.14 -12.31
C THR A 433 31.07 -21.81 -12.61
N GLU A 434 30.21 -22.83 -12.65
CA GLU A 434 28.77 -22.62 -12.67
C GLU A 434 28.36 -21.83 -11.43
N ILE A 435 27.80 -20.63 -11.63
CA ILE A 435 27.33 -19.80 -10.53
C ILE A 435 26.13 -20.51 -9.91
N ALA A 436 26.18 -20.72 -8.60
CA ALA A 436 25.05 -21.23 -7.85
C ALA A 436 23.79 -20.38 -8.10
N THR A 437 22.64 -21.03 -8.05
CA THR A 437 21.37 -20.30 -8.14
C THR A 437 21.21 -19.44 -6.89
N VAL A 438 21.36 -18.12 -7.06
CA VAL A 438 21.18 -17.15 -5.97
C VAL A 438 19.74 -17.23 -5.45
N ALA A 439 19.59 -17.35 -4.13
CA ALA A 439 18.29 -17.39 -3.47
C ALA A 439 17.55 -16.07 -3.70
N SER A 440 16.26 -16.13 -4.03
CA SER A 440 15.46 -14.93 -4.29
C SER A 440 15.29 -14.06 -3.04
N LEU A 441 15.41 -12.74 -3.20
CA LEU A 441 15.07 -11.75 -2.17
C LEU A 441 13.56 -11.71 -1.94
N ASP A 442 13.04 -12.69 -1.21
CA ASP A 442 11.65 -12.81 -0.80
C ASP A 442 11.52 -13.04 0.72
N MET A 443 10.33 -13.38 1.21
CA MET A 443 10.09 -13.64 2.64
C MET A 443 11.04 -14.69 3.25
N ARG A 444 11.57 -15.63 2.45
CA ARG A 444 12.54 -16.63 2.93
C ARG A 444 13.84 -15.98 3.37
N PHE A 445 14.30 -14.97 2.64
CA PHE A 445 15.47 -14.19 3.01
C PHE A 445 15.29 -13.58 4.40
N ILE A 446 14.14 -13.00 4.71
CA ILE A 446 13.85 -12.42 6.03
C ILE A 446 13.93 -13.49 7.15
N TYR A 447 13.49 -14.73 6.88
CA TYR A 447 13.54 -15.80 7.88
C TYR A 447 14.96 -16.26 8.22
N GLU A 448 15.93 -16.06 7.33
CA GLU A 448 17.33 -16.41 7.57
C GLU A 448 17.94 -15.51 8.65
N PHE A 449 17.73 -14.19 8.53
CA PHE A 449 18.24 -13.21 9.49
C PHE A 449 17.48 -13.19 10.82
N ASP A 450 16.24 -13.67 10.82
CA ASP A 450 15.35 -13.44 11.94
C ASP A 450 14.40 -14.61 12.22
N SER A 451 15.01 -15.79 12.37
CA SER A 451 14.30 -17.05 12.59
C SER A 451 13.51 -17.11 13.92
N TRP A 452 13.82 -16.23 14.89
CA TRP A 452 13.27 -16.27 16.26
C TRP A 452 12.14 -15.28 16.55
N SER A 453 11.93 -14.24 15.73
CA SER A 453 11.06 -13.09 16.08
C SER A 453 9.58 -13.17 15.66
N GLY A 454 9.08 -14.34 15.30
CA GLY A 454 7.64 -14.51 15.05
C GLY A 454 7.15 -14.15 13.65
N TRP A 455 8.03 -14.15 12.65
CA TRP A 455 7.62 -14.12 11.23
C TRP A 455 6.88 -15.40 10.78
N ASN A 456 6.94 -16.49 11.56
CA ASN A 456 6.35 -17.78 11.21
C ASN A 456 4.79 -17.76 11.28
N SER A 457 4.13 -18.39 10.31
CA SER A 457 2.66 -18.37 10.12
C SER A 457 1.86 -18.99 11.26
N LYS A 458 2.46 -19.87 12.07
CA LYS A 458 1.77 -20.55 13.17
C LYS A 458 1.37 -19.62 14.33
N VAL A 459 1.84 -18.38 14.34
CA VAL A 459 1.58 -17.43 15.43
C VAL A 459 0.38 -16.50 15.17
N LYS A 460 -0.29 -16.61 14.02
CA LYS A 460 -1.32 -15.66 13.54
C LYS A 460 -2.42 -15.33 14.56
N GLU A 461 -3.12 -16.32 15.12
CA GLU A 461 -4.27 -16.04 16.00
C GLU A 461 -3.87 -15.48 17.36
N LYS A 462 -2.74 -15.93 17.92
CA LYS A 462 -2.28 -15.46 19.23
C LYS A 462 -1.62 -14.08 19.16
N VAL A 463 -0.96 -13.76 18.05
CA VAL A 463 -0.29 -12.45 17.87
C VAL A 463 -1.25 -11.34 17.51
N ALA A 464 -2.34 -11.62 16.78
CA ALA A 464 -3.38 -10.62 16.53
C ALA A 464 -3.90 -10.01 17.86
N LYS A 465 -4.03 -10.85 18.89
CA LYS A 465 -4.45 -10.48 20.25
C LYS A 465 -3.29 -10.04 21.17
N SER A 466 -2.05 -10.04 20.70
CA SER A 466 -0.93 -9.62 21.54
C SER A 466 -0.94 -8.10 21.72
N SER A 467 -0.66 -7.64 22.93
CA SER A 467 -0.39 -6.23 23.22
C SER A 467 0.95 -5.75 22.67
N ASP A 468 1.80 -6.67 22.19
CA ASP A 468 3.11 -6.38 21.61
C ASP A 468 2.97 -5.83 20.18
N GLN A 469 3.08 -4.51 20.04
CA GLN A 469 2.99 -3.80 18.75
C GLN A 469 4.08 -4.23 17.75
N SER A 470 5.25 -4.67 18.22
CA SER A 470 6.33 -5.14 17.35
C SER A 470 5.92 -6.44 16.65
N LYS A 471 5.41 -7.42 17.42
CA LYS A 471 4.94 -8.69 16.86
C LYS A 471 3.79 -8.50 15.88
N ARG A 472 2.85 -7.59 16.19
CA ARG A 472 1.75 -7.26 15.28
C ARG A 472 2.27 -6.65 13.98
N ALA A 473 3.16 -5.66 14.05
CA ALA A 473 3.76 -5.04 12.87
C ALA A 473 4.46 -6.08 11.97
N ARG A 474 5.21 -7.04 12.54
CA ARG A 474 5.84 -8.13 11.77
C ARG A 474 4.82 -8.98 11.02
N VAL A 475 3.74 -9.38 11.67
CA VAL A 475 2.67 -10.19 11.04
C VAL A 475 2.03 -9.43 9.89
N GLU A 476 1.70 -8.15 10.09
CA GLU A 476 1.04 -7.35 9.06
C GLU A 476 1.96 -7.01 7.89
N ILE A 477 3.23 -6.67 8.14
CA ILE A 477 4.24 -6.47 7.10
C ILE A 477 4.38 -7.71 6.24
N ARG A 478 4.47 -8.89 6.87
CA ARG A 478 4.54 -10.17 6.16
C ARG A 478 3.30 -10.41 5.32
N ASN A 479 2.11 -10.16 5.86
CA ASN A 479 0.85 -10.37 5.13
C ASN A 479 0.74 -9.40 3.94
N ALA A 480 1.08 -8.13 4.12
CA ALA A 480 1.11 -7.11 3.07
C ALA A 480 2.09 -7.50 1.96
N LEU A 481 3.30 -7.94 2.31
CA LEU A 481 4.31 -8.39 1.34
C LEU A 481 3.87 -9.64 0.57
N LEU A 482 3.30 -10.64 1.24
CA LEU A 482 2.78 -11.86 0.59
C LEU A 482 1.60 -11.57 -0.35
N ARG A 483 0.72 -10.63 0.02
CA ARG A 483 -0.39 -10.17 -0.83
C ARG A 483 0.08 -9.22 -1.95
N LYS A 484 1.35 -8.80 -1.93
CA LYS A 484 1.88 -7.74 -2.80
C LYS A 484 1.07 -6.44 -2.70
N ASN A 485 0.56 -6.14 -1.51
CA ASN A 485 -0.14 -4.90 -1.21
C ASN A 485 0.87 -3.81 -0.85
N PHE A 486 1.51 -3.26 -1.88
CA PHE A 486 2.63 -2.33 -1.70
C PHE A 486 2.23 -1.01 -1.01
N GLY A 487 0.98 -0.56 -1.15
CA GLY A 487 0.48 0.62 -0.43
C GLY A 487 0.47 0.40 1.08
N GLU A 488 -0.13 -0.71 1.51
CA GLU A 488 -0.16 -1.17 2.91
C GLU A 488 1.25 -1.38 3.47
N LEU A 489 2.11 -2.06 2.71
CA LEU A 489 3.48 -2.36 3.10
C LEU A 489 4.31 -1.09 3.33
N ALA A 490 4.18 -0.10 2.46
CA ALA A 490 4.89 1.17 2.61
C ALA A 490 4.43 1.94 3.85
N PHE A 491 3.13 1.94 4.14
CA PHE A 491 2.59 2.51 5.38
C PHE A 491 3.15 1.80 6.63
N LEU A 492 3.08 0.46 6.67
CA LEU A 492 3.55 -0.33 7.81
C LEU A 492 5.06 -0.16 8.07
N LEU A 493 5.86 -0.03 7.02
CA LEU A 493 7.30 0.22 7.14
C LEU A 493 7.62 1.61 7.70
N GLN A 494 6.89 2.63 7.25
CA GLN A 494 7.02 3.98 7.78
C GLN A 494 6.62 4.01 9.26
N GLU A 495 5.49 3.40 9.59
CA GLU A 495 4.95 3.33 10.95
C GLU A 495 5.90 2.57 11.89
N ALA A 496 6.43 1.43 11.45
CA ALA A 496 7.41 0.67 12.23
C ALA A 496 8.68 1.48 12.52
N LYS A 497 9.12 2.33 11.58
CA LYS A 497 10.25 3.23 11.75
C LYS A 497 9.94 4.38 12.72
N GLU A 498 8.83 5.07 12.51
CA GLU A 498 8.45 6.24 13.33
C GLU A 498 8.18 5.86 14.79
N LYS A 499 7.48 4.74 15.00
CA LYS A 499 7.16 4.22 16.34
C LYS A 499 8.27 3.34 16.94
N LYS A 500 9.39 3.14 16.22
CA LYS A 500 10.51 2.27 16.62
C LYS A 500 10.04 0.86 17.02
N LEU A 501 9.09 0.30 16.26
CA LEU A 501 8.54 -1.02 16.51
C LEU A 501 9.52 -2.14 16.15
N LEU A 502 10.49 -1.84 15.29
CA LEU A 502 11.51 -2.76 14.81
C LEU A 502 12.87 -2.07 14.83
N GLU A 503 13.92 -2.89 14.95
CA GLU A 503 15.30 -2.42 14.84
C GLU A 503 15.59 -1.89 13.43
N ALA A 504 16.51 -0.93 13.33
CA ALA A 504 16.82 -0.24 12.07
C ALA A 504 17.29 -1.23 10.99
N ASP A 505 18.13 -2.20 11.36
CA ASP A 505 18.65 -3.23 10.46
C ASP A 505 17.53 -4.09 9.88
N ILE A 506 16.61 -4.54 10.74
CA ILE A 506 15.43 -5.33 10.32
C ILE A 506 14.54 -4.51 9.39
N ILE A 507 14.28 -3.23 9.67
CA ILE A 507 13.52 -2.35 8.77
C ILE A 507 14.23 -2.23 7.41
N GLY A 508 15.55 -2.04 7.40
CA GLY A 508 16.34 -1.96 6.18
C GLY A 508 16.29 -3.26 5.36
N ILE A 509 16.41 -4.42 6.01
CA ILE A 509 16.29 -5.75 5.36
C ILE A 509 14.90 -5.91 4.73
N ILE A 510 13.83 -5.62 5.48
CA ILE A 510 12.46 -5.73 4.94
C ILE A 510 12.28 -4.75 3.78
N ARG A 511 12.77 -3.51 3.88
CA ARG A 511 12.71 -2.53 2.78
C ARG A 511 13.43 -3.04 1.54
N GLY A 512 14.63 -3.62 1.69
CA GLY A 512 15.36 -4.29 0.60
C GLY A 512 14.53 -5.39 -0.05
N VAL A 513 14.04 -6.35 0.72
CA VAL A 513 13.19 -7.44 0.21
C VAL A 513 11.93 -6.91 -0.47
N SER A 514 11.29 -5.90 0.10
CA SER A 514 10.07 -5.29 -0.45
C SER A 514 10.33 -4.64 -1.81
N LEU A 515 11.46 -3.95 -1.98
CA LEU A 515 11.91 -3.38 -3.25
C LEU A 515 12.19 -4.48 -4.29
N ALA A 516 12.85 -5.57 -3.90
CA ALA A 516 13.13 -6.69 -4.79
C ALA A 516 11.85 -7.37 -5.28
N VAL A 517 10.89 -7.63 -4.37
CA VAL A 517 9.57 -8.18 -4.71
C VAL A 517 8.77 -7.23 -5.60
N ALA A 518 8.99 -5.92 -5.47
CA ALA A 518 8.43 -4.90 -6.36
C ALA A 518 9.16 -4.78 -7.71
N GLY A 519 10.20 -5.60 -7.99
CA GLY A 519 10.94 -5.55 -9.25
C GLY A 519 11.93 -4.39 -9.35
N ALA A 520 12.48 -3.97 -8.20
CA ALA A 520 13.55 -2.99 -8.05
C ALA A 520 14.76 -3.63 -7.34
N GLN A 521 15.29 -4.74 -7.88
CA GLN A 521 16.37 -5.51 -7.25
C GLN A 521 17.65 -4.71 -7.03
N ALA A 522 18.01 -3.82 -7.96
CA ALA A 522 19.20 -2.98 -7.81
C ALA A 522 19.11 -2.07 -6.58
N GLU A 523 17.96 -1.44 -6.38
CA GLU A 523 17.68 -0.57 -5.24
C GLU A 523 17.61 -1.39 -3.94
N ALA A 524 17.06 -2.60 -4.01
CA ALA A 524 17.08 -3.55 -2.90
C ALA A 524 18.50 -3.90 -2.44
N LEU A 525 19.39 -4.25 -3.37
CA LEU A 525 20.78 -4.60 -3.06
C LEU A 525 21.56 -3.39 -2.53
N SER A 526 21.24 -2.17 -3.00
CA SER A 526 21.81 -0.95 -2.45
C SER A 526 21.37 -0.68 -1.02
N GLU A 527 20.09 -0.92 -0.69
CA GLU A 527 19.58 -0.80 0.68
C GLU A 527 20.25 -1.85 1.59
N LEU A 528 20.37 -3.10 1.13
CA LEU A 528 21.04 -4.17 1.87
C LEU A 528 22.55 -3.93 2.06
N ASP A 529 23.25 -3.35 1.07
CA ASP A 529 24.67 -2.94 1.20
C ASP A 529 24.83 -1.85 2.26
N GLN A 530 23.86 -0.91 2.35
CA GLN A 530 23.84 0.10 3.41
C GLN A 530 23.62 -0.52 4.79
N VAL A 531 22.64 -1.42 4.94
CA VAL A 531 22.41 -2.14 6.21
C VAL A 531 23.64 -2.95 6.60
N CYS A 532 24.27 -3.64 5.64
CA CYS A 532 25.51 -4.38 5.87
C CYS A 532 26.67 -3.47 6.33
N ALA A 533 26.70 -2.21 5.91
CA ALA A 533 27.72 -1.25 6.32
C ALA A 533 27.45 -0.66 7.71
N ASP A 534 26.17 -0.43 8.04
CA ASP A 534 25.76 0.29 9.26
C ASP A 534 25.43 -0.63 10.44
N SER A 535 25.20 -1.93 10.20
CA SER A 535 24.78 -2.88 11.24
C SER A 535 25.88 -3.14 12.27
N ASP A 536 25.52 -3.07 13.55
CA ASP A 536 26.42 -3.40 14.66
C ASP A 536 26.56 -4.92 14.88
N ASP A 537 25.59 -5.72 14.42
CA ASP A 537 25.61 -7.17 14.56
C ASP A 537 26.53 -7.82 13.52
N SER A 538 27.61 -8.46 13.98
CA SER A 538 28.56 -9.16 13.10
C SER A 538 27.91 -10.31 12.33
N GLY A 539 26.93 -11.00 12.92
CA GLY A 539 26.23 -12.10 12.25
C GLY A 539 25.43 -11.62 11.05
N THR A 540 24.58 -10.62 11.27
CA THR A 540 23.81 -9.94 10.20
C THR A 540 24.71 -9.40 9.10
N ARG A 541 25.83 -8.74 9.45
CA ARG A 541 26.80 -8.23 8.46
C ARG A 541 27.41 -9.34 7.60
N GLU A 542 27.83 -10.44 8.22
CA GLU A 542 28.42 -11.59 7.51
C GLU A 542 27.42 -12.21 6.53
N GLU A 543 26.21 -12.48 6.98
CA GLU A 543 25.16 -13.09 6.16
C GLU A 543 24.74 -12.17 5.00
N LEU A 544 24.57 -10.86 5.25
CA LEU A 544 24.28 -9.88 4.20
C LEU A 544 25.44 -9.77 3.20
N ALA A 545 26.69 -9.73 3.66
CA ALA A 545 27.85 -9.65 2.78
C ALA A 545 27.94 -10.87 1.85
N LYS A 546 27.68 -12.09 2.35
CA LYS A 546 27.63 -13.30 1.54
C LYS A 546 26.55 -13.21 0.47
N ALA A 547 25.32 -12.87 0.85
CA ALA A 547 24.22 -12.72 -0.08
C ALA A 547 24.52 -11.66 -1.17
N LEU A 548 25.05 -10.50 -0.79
CA LEU A 548 25.41 -9.44 -1.72
C LEU A 548 26.51 -9.89 -2.70
N VAL A 549 27.52 -10.62 -2.23
CA VAL A 549 28.57 -11.18 -3.10
C VAL A 549 27.96 -12.09 -4.17
N ASP A 550 27.06 -13.00 -3.79
CA ASP A 550 26.41 -13.91 -4.74
C ASP A 550 25.63 -13.16 -5.83
N TYR A 551 24.90 -12.10 -5.45
CA TYR A 551 24.17 -11.25 -6.41
C TYR A 551 25.12 -10.48 -7.35
N TYR A 552 26.15 -9.84 -6.82
CA TYR A 552 27.10 -9.05 -7.62
C TYR A 552 28.01 -9.91 -8.49
N GLU A 553 28.40 -11.11 -8.03
CA GLU A 553 29.18 -12.06 -8.80
C GLU A 553 28.39 -12.56 -10.02
N ARG A 554 27.10 -12.87 -9.83
CA ARG A 554 26.19 -13.24 -10.92
C ARG A 554 25.96 -12.13 -11.94
N ALA A 555 26.04 -10.89 -11.50
CA ALA A 555 25.94 -9.72 -12.37
C ALA A 555 27.28 -9.30 -12.99
N PHE A 556 28.38 -10.02 -12.74
CA PHE A 556 29.73 -9.70 -13.19
C PHE A 556 30.31 -8.38 -12.63
N ALA A 557 29.85 -7.93 -11.45
CA ALA A 557 30.33 -6.71 -10.80
C ALA A 557 31.58 -6.96 -9.94
N ALA A 558 32.70 -7.27 -10.57
CA ALA A 558 33.95 -7.66 -9.90
C ALA A 558 34.41 -6.65 -8.81
N ASP A 559 34.34 -5.35 -9.08
CA ASP A 559 34.74 -4.31 -8.14
C ASP A 559 33.91 -4.33 -6.84
N LYS A 560 32.59 -4.57 -6.97
CA LYS A 560 31.68 -4.69 -5.82
C LYS A 560 31.96 -5.94 -5.01
N VAL A 561 32.18 -7.07 -5.68
CA VAL A 561 32.56 -8.34 -5.03
C VAL A 561 33.87 -8.18 -4.24
N GLN A 562 34.90 -7.56 -4.84
CA GLN A 562 36.18 -7.32 -4.17
C GLN A 562 36.02 -6.37 -2.96
N ALA A 563 35.24 -5.30 -3.10
CA ALA A 563 34.99 -4.36 -2.01
C ALA A 563 34.28 -5.03 -0.82
N LEU A 564 33.27 -5.87 -1.08
CA LEU A 564 32.54 -6.61 -0.04
C LEU A 564 33.44 -7.66 0.65
N ARG A 565 34.21 -8.43 -0.12
CA ARG A 565 35.18 -9.39 0.44
C ARG A 565 36.23 -8.70 1.30
N LYS A 566 36.73 -7.54 0.88
CA LYS A 566 37.68 -6.74 1.69
C LYS A 566 37.04 -6.23 2.98
N ARG A 567 35.81 -5.72 2.93
CA ARG A 567 35.06 -5.25 4.12
C ARG A 567 34.94 -6.39 5.14
N PHE A 568 34.58 -7.59 4.66
CA PHE A 568 34.45 -8.79 5.48
C PHE A 568 35.75 -9.17 6.19
N LEU A 569 36.89 -9.18 5.49
CA LEU A 569 38.20 -9.50 6.07
C LEU A 569 38.69 -8.48 7.10
N THR A 570 38.18 -7.24 7.07
CA THR A 570 38.57 -6.19 8.04
C THR A 570 37.67 -6.12 9.27
N SER A 571 36.50 -6.76 9.24
CA SER A 571 35.54 -6.77 10.36
C SER A 571 35.68 -7.98 11.27
N SER A 572 36.38 -9.04 10.81
CA SER A 572 36.81 -10.20 11.60
C SER A 572 38.13 -9.93 12.31
#